data_AF-A0A944BXE9-F1
#
_entry.id   AF-A0A944BXE9-F1
#
_cell.length_a   1.000
_cell.length_b   1.000
_cell.length_c   1.000
_cell.angle_alpha   90.00
_cell.angle_beta   90.00
_cell.angle_gamma   90.00
#
_symmetry.space_group_name_H-M   'P 1'
#
loop_
_entity.id
_entity.type
_entity.pdbx_description
1 polymer ?
#
loop_
_entity_poly.entity_id
_entity_poly.type
_entity_poly.pdbx_seq_one_letter_code
_entity_poly.pdbx_strand_id
1 'polypeptide(L)'
;MKLKYICLLALLALTFSACKKKEKTEEDNYSELRKTMEKDAAVCMKNAREQFAAGNFEQARETIVQMREKFPQAITARKQAILLMDSVELEEAREELAHTDSLLRTQSVGNADMLDEACKKVEFYGRKLKHDIEQYRNGK
;
A
#
# COMPACT_ATOMS: atom_id res chain seq x y z
N MET A 1 -6.79 -76.27 9.13
CA MET A 1 -7.59 -75.24 8.43
C MET A 1 -7.39 -73.83 8.99
N LYS A 2 -6.15 -73.41 9.29
CA LYS A 2 -5.88 -72.08 9.91
C LYS A 2 -4.95 -71.17 9.09
N LEU A 3 -4.58 -71.58 7.87
CA LEU A 3 -3.67 -70.83 7.00
C LEU A 3 -4.39 -70.05 5.88
N LYS A 4 -5.67 -70.38 5.58
CA LYS A 4 -6.47 -69.70 4.56
C LYS A 4 -7.12 -68.39 5.04
N TYR A 5 -7.26 -68.20 6.35
CA TYR A 5 -7.87 -67.00 6.94
C TYR A 5 -6.88 -65.84 7.13
N ILE A 6 -5.57 -66.13 7.12
CA ILE A 6 -4.53 -65.11 7.29
C ILE A 6 -4.40 -64.27 6.01
N CYS A 7 -4.59 -64.88 4.83
CA CYS A 7 -4.59 -64.14 3.55
C CYS A 7 -5.87 -63.31 3.32
N LEU A 8 -6.98 -63.67 3.98
CA LEU A 8 -8.26 -62.97 3.84
C LEU A 8 -8.36 -61.69 4.70
N LEU A 9 -7.51 -61.58 5.73
CA LEU A 9 -7.41 -60.38 6.57
C LEU A 9 -6.42 -59.33 6.04
N ALA A 10 -5.54 -59.69 5.10
CA ALA A 10 -4.55 -58.77 4.53
C ALA A 10 -5.09 -57.93 3.36
N LEU A 11 -6.24 -58.28 2.79
CA LEU A 11 -6.83 -57.61 1.62
C LEU A 11 -7.79 -56.46 1.96
N LEU A 12 -8.12 -56.23 3.24
CA LEU A 12 -9.03 -55.16 3.67
C LEU A 12 -8.31 -53.87 4.14
N ALA A 13 -6.98 -53.85 4.12
CA ALA A 13 -6.17 -52.76 4.67
C ALA A 13 -5.61 -51.78 3.61
N LEU A 14 -6.18 -51.75 2.40
CA LEU A 14 -5.69 -50.90 1.29
C LEU A 14 -6.69 -49.84 0.78
N THR A 15 -7.80 -49.60 1.49
CA THR A 15 -8.80 -48.60 1.06
C THR A 15 -9.09 -47.56 2.13
N PHE A 16 -8.09 -46.79 2.56
CA PHE A 16 -8.30 -45.52 3.25
C PHE A 16 -7.21 -44.50 2.88
N SER A 17 -7.00 -44.25 1.59
CA SER A 17 -6.45 -42.96 1.13
C SER A 17 -7.58 -42.11 0.57
N ALA A 18 -8.52 -41.76 1.44
CA ALA A 18 -9.40 -40.62 1.18
C ALA A 18 -8.56 -39.35 1.37
N CYS A 19 -8.29 -38.60 0.29
CA CYS A 19 -7.82 -37.23 0.37
C CYS A 19 -8.83 -36.41 1.19
N LYS A 20 -8.61 -36.29 2.50
CA LYS A 20 -9.31 -35.29 3.31
C LYS A 20 -8.87 -33.93 2.78
N LYS A 21 -9.73 -33.28 1.98
CA LYS A 21 -9.59 -31.83 1.74
C LYS A 21 -9.63 -31.19 3.12
N LYS A 22 -8.49 -30.69 3.59
CA LYS A 22 -8.40 -29.94 4.84
C LYS A 22 -9.30 -28.73 4.68
N GLU A 23 -10.38 -28.68 5.45
CA GLU A 23 -11.25 -27.51 5.50
C GLU A 23 -10.41 -26.35 6.04
N LYS A 24 -10.34 -25.25 5.26
CA LYS A 24 -9.54 -24.08 5.65
C LYS A 24 -10.15 -23.49 6.92
N THR A 25 -9.33 -23.32 7.94
CA THR A 25 -9.72 -22.62 9.17
C THR A 25 -9.89 -21.13 8.88
N GLU A 26 -10.57 -20.40 9.77
CA GLU A 26 -10.73 -18.94 9.62
C GLU A 26 -9.39 -18.20 9.55
N GLU A 27 -8.37 -18.68 10.26
CA GLU A 27 -7.00 -18.16 10.19
C GLU A 27 -6.35 -18.38 8.80
N ASP A 28 -6.53 -19.58 8.23
CA ASP A 28 -6.08 -19.89 6.87
C ASP A 28 -6.79 -18.98 5.84
N ASN A 29 -8.06 -18.64 6.07
CA ASN A 29 -8.83 -17.73 5.20
C ASN A 29 -8.30 -16.28 5.30
N TYR A 30 -8.05 -15.79 6.52
CA TYR A 30 -7.50 -14.45 6.77
C TYR A 30 -6.12 -14.25 6.11
N SER A 31 -5.25 -15.25 6.20
CA SER A 31 -3.92 -15.22 5.56
C SER A 31 -4.01 -15.13 4.04
N GLU A 32 -4.93 -15.88 3.41
CA GLU A 32 -5.11 -15.88 1.96
C GLU A 32 -5.80 -14.60 1.45
N LEU A 33 -6.77 -14.07 2.20
CA LEU A 33 -7.39 -12.78 1.90
C LEU A 33 -6.34 -11.67 1.90
N ARG A 34 -5.50 -11.61 2.93
CA ARG A 34 -4.40 -10.64 3.00
C ARG A 34 -3.47 -10.73 1.80
N LYS A 35 -3.03 -11.93 1.41
CA LYS A 35 -2.15 -12.12 0.24
C LYS A 35 -2.80 -11.61 -1.05
N THR A 36 -4.10 -11.88 -1.22
CA THR A 36 -4.86 -11.43 -2.39
C THR A 36 -4.96 -9.90 -2.41
N MET A 37 -5.30 -9.30 -1.27
CA MET A 37 -5.39 -7.84 -1.14
C MET A 37 -4.05 -7.15 -1.35
N GLU A 38 -2.94 -7.71 -0.87
CA GLU A 38 -1.58 -7.17 -1.14
C GLU A 38 -1.26 -7.19 -2.63
N LYS A 39 -1.60 -8.26 -3.34
CA LYS A 39 -1.39 -8.38 -4.79
C LYS A 39 -2.20 -7.33 -5.55
N ASP A 40 -3.48 -7.20 -5.24
CA ASP A 40 -4.36 -6.26 -5.95
C ASP A 40 -4.03 -4.80 -5.62
N ALA A 41 -3.72 -4.51 -4.35
CA ALA A 41 -3.25 -3.20 -3.91
C ALA A 41 -1.92 -2.81 -4.58
N ALA A 42 -1.03 -3.76 -4.87
CA ALA A 42 0.21 -3.50 -5.58
C ALA A 42 -0.03 -2.99 -7.01
N VAL A 43 -1.10 -3.44 -7.69
CA VAL A 43 -1.49 -2.94 -9.01
C VAL A 43 -1.95 -1.48 -8.91
N CYS A 44 -2.81 -1.16 -7.93
CA CYS A 44 -3.23 0.21 -7.68
C CYS A 44 -2.04 1.12 -7.32
N MET A 45 -1.10 0.64 -6.51
CA MET A 45 0.13 1.36 -6.17
C MET A 45 1.02 1.62 -7.38
N LYS A 46 1.06 0.72 -8.37
CA LYS A 46 1.77 0.95 -9.63
C LYS A 46 1.16 2.13 -10.38
N ASN A 47 -0.17 2.15 -10.53
CA ASN A 47 -0.89 3.24 -11.19
C ASN A 47 -0.68 4.58 -10.47
N ALA A 48 -0.79 4.61 -9.14
CA ALA A 48 -0.54 5.83 -8.35
C ALA A 48 0.88 6.38 -8.57
N ARG A 49 1.89 5.51 -8.68
CA ARG A 49 3.27 5.92 -8.98
C ARG A 49 3.43 6.45 -10.40
N GLU A 50 2.73 5.86 -11.37
CA GLU A 50 2.73 6.34 -12.76
C GLU A 50 2.06 7.73 -12.87
N GLN A 51 0.93 7.94 -12.20
CA GLN A 51 0.27 9.25 -12.10
C GLN A 51 1.17 10.29 -11.42
N PHE A 52 1.81 9.92 -10.30
CA PHE A 52 2.78 10.79 -9.61
C PHE A 52 3.95 11.16 -10.53
N ALA A 53 4.55 10.18 -11.22
CA ALA A 53 5.66 10.42 -12.14
C ALA A 53 5.26 11.28 -13.36
N ALA A 54 4.00 11.26 -13.74
CA ALA A 54 3.44 12.12 -14.80
C ALA A 54 3.08 13.55 -14.31
N GLY A 55 3.25 13.86 -13.02
CA GLY A 55 2.83 15.13 -12.43
C GLY A 55 1.33 15.23 -12.13
N ASN A 56 0.57 14.13 -12.25
CA ASN A 56 -0.86 14.10 -11.97
C ASN A 56 -1.09 13.85 -10.47
N PHE A 57 -0.73 14.80 -9.63
CA PHE A 57 -0.71 14.67 -8.17
C PHE A 57 -2.09 14.39 -7.55
N GLU A 58 -3.12 15.11 -8.00
CA GLU A 58 -4.51 14.90 -7.56
C GLU A 58 -4.98 13.46 -7.85
N GLN A 59 -4.74 12.96 -9.07
CA GLN A 59 -5.13 11.60 -9.45
C GLN A 59 -4.35 10.54 -8.66
N ALA A 60 -3.06 10.79 -8.39
CA ALA A 60 -2.25 9.92 -7.55
C ALA A 60 -2.82 9.84 -6.12
N ARG A 61 -3.19 10.99 -5.54
CA ARG A 61 -3.83 11.09 -4.21
C ARG A 61 -5.13 10.30 -4.16
N GLU A 62 -6.03 10.51 -5.11
CA GLU A 62 -7.31 9.79 -5.20
C GLU A 62 -7.10 8.29 -5.30
N THR A 63 -6.20 7.85 -6.18
CA THR A 63 -5.88 6.43 -6.37
C THR A 63 -5.34 5.80 -5.08
N ILE A 64 -4.50 6.53 -4.32
CA ILE A 64 -4.01 6.06 -3.02
C ILE A 64 -5.14 5.93 -2.01
N VAL A 65 -6.02 6.93 -1.90
CA VAL A 65 -7.16 6.91 -0.96
C VAL A 65 -8.06 5.71 -1.27
N GLN A 66 -8.48 5.56 -2.52
CA GLN A 66 -9.32 4.44 -2.97
C GLN A 66 -8.66 3.08 -2.72
N MET A 67 -7.35 2.96 -2.98
CA MET A 67 -6.60 1.73 -2.69
C MET A 67 -6.66 1.39 -1.20
N ARG A 68 -6.43 2.37 -0.31
CA ARG A 68 -6.44 2.15 1.14
C ARG A 68 -7.81 1.74 1.65
N GLU A 69 -8.88 2.31 1.10
CA GLU A 69 -10.26 1.96 1.44
C GLU A 69 -10.65 0.56 0.92
N LYS A 70 -10.30 0.26 -0.33
CA LYS A 70 -10.63 -1.01 -0.98
C LYS A 70 -9.84 -2.19 -0.42
N PHE A 71 -8.60 -1.96 0.02
CA PHE A 71 -7.69 -3.01 0.48
C PHE A 71 -7.19 -2.80 1.92
N PRO A 72 -8.07 -2.82 2.95
CA PRO A 72 -7.69 -2.56 4.33
C PRO A 72 -6.64 -3.53 4.91
N GLN A 73 -6.59 -4.79 4.46
CA GLN A 73 -5.62 -5.78 4.94
C GLN A 73 -4.30 -5.79 4.15
N ALA A 74 -4.15 -4.95 3.11
CA ALA A 74 -2.90 -4.84 2.35
C ALA A 74 -1.86 -3.99 3.11
N ILE A 75 -1.38 -4.49 4.25
CA ILE A 75 -0.54 -3.75 5.20
C ILE A 75 0.72 -3.19 4.53
N THR A 76 1.36 -3.96 3.67
CA THR A 76 2.60 -3.57 2.98
C THR A 76 2.32 -2.46 1.99
N ALA A 77 1.29 -2.63 1.14
CA ALA A 77 0.88 -1.60 0.20
C ALA A 77 0.46 -0.31 0.93
N ARG A 78 -0.29 -0.41 2.04
CA ARG A 78 -0.71 0.74 2.85
C ARG A 78 0.47 1.49 3.47
N LYS A 79 1.51 0.79 3.94
CA LYS A 79 2.74 1.44 4.41
C LYS A 79 3.45 2.20 3.29
N GLN A 80 3.56 1.59 2.10
CA GLN A 80 4.13 2.28 0.93
C GLN A 80 3.30 3.47 0.46
N ALA A 81 1.98 3.37 0.61
CA ALA A 81 1.03 4.41 0.24
C ALA A 81 1.14 5.67 1.12
N ILE A 82 1.51 5.52 2.39
CA ILE A 82 1.81 6.67 3.27
C ILE A 82 2.97 7.46 2.67
N LEU A 83 4.09 6.80 2.38
CA LEU A 83 5.27 7.46 1.80
C LEU A 83 4.96 8.13 0.45
N LEU A 84 4.16 7.49 -0.40
CA LEU A 84 3.78 8.07 -1.68
C LEU A 84 2.85 9.27 -1.50
N MET A 85 1.90 9.21 -0.56
CA MET A 85 1.02 10.34 -0.24
C MET A 85 1.82 11.54 0.29
N ASP A 86 2.78 11.30 1.17
CA ASP A 86 3.65 12.37 1.70
C ASP A 86 4.52 12.99 0.60
N SER A 87 4.93 12.17 -0.37
CA SER A 87 5.63 12.65 -1.57
C SER A 87 4.73 13.52 -2.45
N VAL A 88 3.47 13.12 -2.66
CA VAL A 88 2.45 13.91 -3.38
C VAL A 88 2.24 15.26 -2.69
N GLU A 89 2.03 15.26 -1.36
CA GLU A 89 1.84 16.49 -0.57
C GLU A 89 3.03 17.45 -0.66
N LEU A 90 4.25 16.90 -0.71
CA LEU A 90 5.47 17.69 -0.86
C LEU A 90 5.56 18.35 -2.24
N GLU A 91 5.26 17.62 -3.32
CA GLU A 91 5.32 18.19 -4.67
C GLU A 91 4.21 19.23 -4.89
N GLU A 92 2.98 18.98 -4.42
CA GLU A 92 1.91 19.99 -4.48
C GLU A 92 2.27 21.27 -3.70
N ALA A 93 2.90 21.14 -2.53
CA ALA A 93 3.39 22.31 -1.79
C ALA A 93 4.49 23.08 -2.54
N ARG A 94 5.33 22.38 -3.33
CA ARG A 94 6.34 23.03 -4.18
C ARG A 94 5.72 23.75 -5.37
N GLU A 95 4.69 23.17 -5.99
CA GLU A 95 3.94 23.84 -7.06
C GLU A 95 3.25 25.11 -6.54
N GLU A 96 2.64 25.03 -5.35
CA GLU A 96 2.03 26.18 -4.68
C GLU A 96 3.07 27.28 -4.39
N LEU A 97 4.25 26.91 -3.90
CA LEU A 97 5.35 27.84 -3.67
C LEU A 97 5.80 28.51 -4.98
N ALA A 98 6.02 27.73 -6.03
CA ALA A 98 6.45 28.24 -7.33
C ALA A 98 5.41 29.20 -7.94
N HIS A 99 4.12 28.84 -7.83
CA HIS A 99 3.02 29.70 -8.27
C HIS A 99 2.96 31.00 -7.47
N THR A 100 3.07 30.93 -6.15
CA THR A 100 3.03 32.10 -5.26
C THR A 100 4.21 33.05 -5.51
N ASP A 101 5.42 32.52 -5.69
CA ASP A 101 6.60 33.30 -6.06
C ASP A 101 6.44 33.98 -7.42
N SER A 102 5.91 33.27 -8.42
CA SER A 102 5.60 33.85 -9.73
C SER A 102 4.59 35.00 -9.63
N LEU A 103 3.54 34.84 -8.82
CA LEU A 103 2.56 35.90 -8.59
C LEU A 103 3.18 37.12 -7.92
N LEU A 104 4.05 36.94 -6.93
CA LEU A 104 4.76 38.04 -6.26
C LEU A 104 5.68 38.84 -7.20
N ARG A 105 6.34 38.16 -8.13
CA ARG A 105 7.21 38.82 -9.10
C ARG A 105 6.43 39.63 -10.14
N THR A 106 5.21 39.19 -10.46
CA THR A 106 4.38 39.81 -11.49
C THR A 106 3.42 40.86 -10.94
N GLN A 107 2.97 40.71 -9.70
CA GLN A 107 2.05 41.61 -9.02
C GLN A 107 2.74 42.18 -7.78
N SER A 108 2.93 43.50 -7.71
CA SER A 108 3.58 44.19 -6.58
C SER A 108 2.72 44.25 -5.31
N VAL A 109 1.83 43.29 -5.11
CA VAL A 109 0.90 43.24 -3.98
C VAL A 109 1.56 42.42 -2.87
N GLY A 110 1.47 42.89 -1.63
CA GLY A 110 2.16 42.35 -0.45
C GLY A 110 1.77 40.93 -0.06
N ASN A 111 2.13 39.94 -0.86
CA ASN A 111 1.90 38.51 -0.60
C ASN A 111 3.14 37.85 0.05
N ALA A 112 4.03 38.63 0.68
CA ALA A 112 5.23 38.11 1.33
C ALA A 112 4.88 37.08 2.42
N ASP A 113 3.79 37.31 3.16
CA ASP A 113 3.27 36.36 4.16
C ASP A 113 2.79 35.05 3.53
N MET A 114 2.15 35.11 2.34
CA MET A 114 1.73 33.90 1.61
C MET A 114 2.92 33.10 1.11
N LEU A 115 3.98 33.78 0.66
CA LEU A 115 5.22 33.13 0.24
C LEU A 115 5.91 32.45 1.42
N ASP A 116 5.98 33.12 2.57
CA ASP A 116 6.54 32.56 3.80
C ASP A 116 5.76 31.31 4.25
N GLU A 117 4.43 31.36 4.19
CA GLU A 117 3.58 30.20 4.50
C GLU A 117 3.80 29.04 3.52
N ALA A 118 3.89 29.32 2.22
CA ALA A 118 4.19 28.30 1.21
C ALA A 118 5.58 27.67 1.42
N CYS A 119 6.58 28.47 1.81
CA CYS A 119 7.91 27.96 2.18
C CYS A 119 7.83 27.02 3.38
N LYS A 120 7.16 27.44 4.46
CA LYS A 120 6.96 26.62 5.67
C LYS A 120 6.26 25.31 5.36
N LYS A 121 5.27 25.32 4.45
CA LYS A 121 4.53 24.13 4.01
C LYS A 121 5.45 23.11 3.33
N VAL A 122 6.31 23.57 2.40
CA VAL A 122 7.32 22.70 1.76
C VAL A 122 8.27 22.09 2.79
N GLU A 123 8.75 22.89 3.74
CA GLU A 123 9.63 22.36 4.78
C GLU A 123 8.93 21.34 5.69
N PHE A 124 7.68 21.61 6.05
CA PHE A 124 6.88 20.71 6.87
C PHE A 124 6.73 19.34 6.21
N TYR A 125 6.28 19.29 4.96
CA TYR A 125 6.12 18.03 4.24
C TYR A 125 7.46 17.35 3.97
N GLY A 126 8.53 18.12 3.72
CA GLY A 126 9.88 17.58 3.59
C GLY A 126 10.36 16.88 4.86
N ARG A 127 10.13 17.48 6.04
CA ARG A 127 10.45 16.86 7.34
C ARG A 127 9.58 15.64 7.62
N LYS A 128 8.28 15.72 7.34
CA LYS A 128 7.32 14.62 7.49
C LYS A 128 7.75 13.41 6.66
N LEU A 129 7.96 13.59 5.35
CA LEU A 129 8.39 12.52 4.45
C LEU A 129 9.71 11.90 4.90
N LYS A 130 10.69 12.71 5.32
CA LYS A 130 11.96 12.21 5.85
C LYS A 130 11.75 11.33 7.08
N HIS A 131 10.93 11.80 8.03
CA HIS A 131 10.59 11.04 9.23
C HIS A 131 9.93 9.71 8.88
N ASP A 132 8.93 9.72 8.00
CA ASP A 132 8.18 8.51 7.62
C ASP A 132 9.05 7.51 6.84
N ILE A 133 9.99 7.99 6.01
CA ILE A 133 11.02 7.14 5.38
C ILE A 133 11.91 6.48 6.45
N GLU A 134 12.38 7.24 7.44
CA GLU A 134 13.22 6.72 8.53
C GLU A 134 12.46 5.67 9.35
N GLN A 135 11.22 5.94 9.72
CA GLN A 135 10.35 4.99 10.41
C GLN A 135 10.13 3.72 9.57
N TYR A 136 9.87 3.87 8.28
CA TYR A 136 9.69 2.73 7.38
C TYR A 136 10.95 1.88 7.22
N ARG A 137 12.14 2.50 7.25
CA ARG A 137 13.43 1.78 7.20
C ARG A 137 13.75 1.05 8.49
N ASN A 138 13.45 1.67 9.64
CA ASN A 138 13.78 1.13 10.96
C ASN A 138 12.75 0.09 11.46
N GLY A 139 11.52 0.15 10.97
CA GLY A 139 10.45 -0.81 11.26
C GLY A 139 10.35 -1.97 10.27
N LYS A 140 11.41 -2.25 9.51
CA LYS A 140 11.58 -3.45 8.68
C LYS A 140 12.31 -4.55 9.43
#